data_AF-A0A653RMJ5-F1
#
_entry.id   AF-A0A653RMJ5-F1
#
_cell.length_a   1.000
_cell.length_b   1.000
_cell.length_c   1.000
_cell.angle_alpha   90.00
_cell.angle_beta   90.00
_cell.angle_gamma   90.00
#
_symmetry.space_group_name_H-M   'P 1'
#
loop_
_entity.id
_entity.type
_entity.pdbx_description
1 polymer ?
#
loop_
_entity_poly.entity_id
_entity_poly.type
_entity_poly.pdbx_seq_one_letter_code
_entity_poly.pdbx_strand_id
1 'polypeptide(L)' 'MNINATLFGQVIVVFALLMAALGYYLGKRKTQSPNLTAVVAFFAALVPPLAIILLIVLVLKNDVQTSKT' A
#
# COMPACT_ATOMS: atom_id res chain seq x y z
N MET A 1 18.82 4.25 -25.20
CA MET A 1 18.29 3.19 -24.33
C MET A 1 16.85 2.94 -24.73
N ASN A 2 16.47 1.73 -25.15
CA ASN A 2 15.10 1.41 -25.59
C ASN A 2 14.27 0.96 -24.38
N ILE A 3 13.76 1.92 -23.63
CA ILE A 3 12.89 1.62 -22.48
C ILE A 3 11.50 1.32 -23.05
N ASN A 4 11.11 0.06 -22.99
CA ASN A 4 9.78 -0.36 -23.41
C ASN A 4 8.76 0.15 -22.38
N ALA A 5 8.07 1.24 -22.72
CA ALA A 5 7.07 1.88 -21.85
C ALA A 5 5.96 0.91 -21.42
N THR A 6 5.62 -0.06 -22.28
CA THR A 6 4.63 -1.11 -21.97
C THR A 6 5.11 -2.01 -20.83
N LEU A 7 6.38 -2.45 -20.89
CA LEU A 7 6.99 -3.28 -19.85
C LEU A 7 7.06 -2.51 -18.52
N PHE A 8 7.44 -1.24 -18.59
CA PHE A 8 7.47 -0.36 -17.42
C PHE A 8 6.09 -0.17 -16.77
N GLY A 9 5.06 0.08 -17.59
CA GLY A 9 3.67 0.19 -17.12
C GLY A 9 3.16 -1.09 -16.48
N GLN A 10 3.47 -2.26 -17.04
CA GLN A 10 3.10 -3.56 -16.47
C GLN A 10 3.71 -3.75 -15.06
N VAL A 11 4.98 -3.41 -14.88
CA VAL A 11 5.65 -3.49 -13.58
C VAL A 11 4.96 -2.58 -12.56
N ILE A 12 4.63 -1.34 -12.92
CA ILE A 12 3.92 -0.42 -12.02
C ILE A 12 2.54 -0.94 -11.65
N VAL A 13 1.78 -1.49 -12.60
CA VAL A 13 0.43 -2.02 -12.33
C VAL A 13 0.49 -3.21 -11.36
N VAL A 14 1.40 -4.16 -11.58
CA VAL A 14 1.59 -5.29 -10.67
C VAL A 14 2.01 -4.80 -9.28
N PHE A 15 2.93 -3.84 -9.22
CA PHE A 15 3.36 -3.23 -7.96
C PHE A 15 2.22 -2.50 -7.24
N ALA A 16 1.36 -1.78 -7.96
CA ALA A 16 0.21 -1.09 -7.40
C ALA A 16 -0.83 -2.05 -6.82
N LEU A 17 -1.09 -3.18 -7.49
CA LEU A 17 -1.96 -4.23 -6.96
C LEU A 17 -1.39 -4.86 -5.70
N LEU A 18 -0.07 -5.13 -5.67
CA LEU A 18 0.60 -5.64 -4.47
C LEU A 18 0.52 -4.64 -3.31
N MET A 19 0.79 -3.35 -3.57
CA MET A 19 0.69 -2.30 -2.56
C MET A 19 -0.73 -2.11 -2.03
N ALA A 20 -1.74 -2.19 -2.89
CA ALA A 20 -3.14 -2.15 -2.48
C ALA A 20 -3.50 -3.33 -1.56
N ALA A 21 -3.09 -4.55 -1.93
CA ALA A 21 -3.33 -5.75 -1.13
C ALA A 21 -2.62 -5.70 0.23
N LEU A 22 -1.35 -5.28 0.26
CA LEU A 22 -0.58 -5.10 1.49
C LEU A 22 -1.16 -3.98 2.37
N GLY A 23 -1.52 -2.85 1.77
CA GLY A 23 -2.15 -1.72 2.44
C GLY A 23 -3.51 -2.10 3.05
N TYR A 24 -4.31 -2.90 2.34
CA TYR A 24 -5.58 -3.44 2.87
C TYR A 24 -5.33 -4.40 4.04
N TYR A 25 -4.40 -5.33 3.88
CA TYR A 25 -4.07 -6.33 4.90
C TYR A 25 -3.56 -5.69 6.19
N LEU A 26 -2.62 -4.74 6.08
CA LEU A 26 -2.11 -3.98 7.22
C LEU A 26 -3.19 -3.06 7.78
N GLY A 27 -3.95 -2.38 6.93
CA GLY A 27 -5.06 -1.51 7.32
C GLY A 27 -6.12 -2.24 8.13
N LYS A 28 -6.41 -3.51 7.80
CA LYS A 28 -7.40 -4.33 8.54
C LYS A 28 -7.00 -4.61 9.97
N ARG A 29 -5.69 -4.68 10.26
CA ARG A 29 -5.16 -4.98 11.60
C ARG A 29 -4.78 -3.71 12.37
N LYS A 30 -4.37 -2.66 11.67
CA LYS A 30 -3.69 -1.49 12.25
C LYS A 30 -4.40 -0.16 12.02
N THR A 31 -5.55 -0.13 11.34
CA THR A 31 -6.26 1.11 11.01
C THR A 31 -7.78 0.93 11.15
N GLN A 32 -8.49 2.01 11.46
CA GLN A 32 -9.95 2.02 11.56
C GLN A 32 -10.65 1.90 10.19
N SER A 33 -9.95 2.21 9.10
CA SER A 33 -10.49 2.31 7.74
C SER A 33 -9.61 1.58 6.70
N PRO A 34 -9.63 0.23 6.67
CA PRO A 34 -8.80 -0.57 5.76
C PRO A 34 -8.97 -0.23 4.27
N ASN A 35 -10.17 0.16 3.84
CA ASN A 35 -10.44 0.53 2.45
C ASN A 35 -9.70 1.81 2.05
N LEU A 36 -9.66 2.83 2.92
CA LEU A 36 -8.92 4.06 2.64
C LEU A 36 -7.42 3.78 2.57
N THR A 37 -6.89 2.98 3.48
CA THR A 37 -5.47 2.61 3.49
C THR A 37 -5.05 1.90 2.20
N ALA A 38 -5.90 0.99 1.69
CA ALA A 38 -5.65 0.29 0.43
C ALA A 38 -5.62 1.23 -0.78
N VAL A 39 -6.59 2.15 -0.86
CA VAL A 39 -6.67 3.15 -1.95
C VAL A 39 -5.46 4.08 -1.91
N VAL A 40 -5.07 4.56 -0.73
CA VAL A 40 -3.89 5.40 -0.57
C VAL A 40 -2.61 4.65 -0.94
N ALA A 41 -2.46 3.39 -0.52
CA ALA A 41 -1.31 2.56 -0.89
C ALA A 41 -1.25 2.28 -2.41
N PHE A 42 -2.40 2.09 -3.07
CA PHE A 42 -2.49 1.94 -4.52
C PHE A 42 -1.99 3.19 -5.25
N PHE A 43 -2.46 4.38 -4.88
CA PHE A 43 -1.99 5.62 -5.51
C PHE A 43 -0.54 5.94 -5.15
N ALA A 44 -0.11 5.63 -3.92
CA ALA A 44 1.28 5.78 -3.52
C ALA A 44 2.22 4.89 -4.35
N ALA A 45 1.75 3.77 -4.90
CA ALA A 45 2.55 2.87 -5.74
C ALA A 45 3.02 3.50 -7.05
N LEU A 46 2.38 4.60 -7.49
CA LEU A 46 2.85 5.41 -8.63
C LEU A 46 4.21 6.06 -8.33
N VAL A 47 4.52 6.27 -7.04
CA VAL A 47 5.81 6.76 -6.55
C VAL A 47 6.39 5.67 -5.63
N PRO A 48 7.12 4.68 -6.16
CA PRO A 48 7.52 3.50 -5.40
C PRO A 48 8.17 3.76 -4.03
N PRO A 49 9.05 4.77 -3.86
CA PRO A 49 9.59 5.12 -2.55
C PRO A 49 8.52 5.53 -1.54
N LEU A 50 7.51 6.29 -1.96
CA LEU A 50 6.43 6.76 -1.10
C LEU A 50 5.55 5.59 -0.62
N ALA A 51 5.26 4.62 -1.50
CA ALA A 51 4.52 3.42 -1.14
C ALA A 51 5.22 2.61 -0.05
N ILE A 52 6.53 2.44 -0.15
CA ILE A 52 7.33 1.72 0.84
C ILE A 52 7.33 2.45 2.18
N ILE A 53 7.51 3.78 2.18
CA ILE A 53 7.44 4.58 3.41
C ILE A 53 6.07 4.41 4.08
N LEU A 54 4.98 4.43 3.30
CA LEU A 54 3.63 4.22 3.79
C LEU A 54 3.46 2.84 4.43
N LEU A 55 3.97 1.78 3.79
CA LEU A 55 3.95 0.44 4.37
C LEU A 55 4.78 0.37 5.66
N ILE A 56 5.96 0.99 5.71
CA ILE A 56 6.80 1.04 6.93
C ILE A 56 6.02 1.72 8.05
N VAL A 57 5.42 2.88 7.80
CA VAL A 57 4.60 3.60 8.79
C VAL A 57 3.42 2.73 9.24
N LEU A 58 2.74 2.04 8.32
CA LEU A 58 1.66 1.12 8.66
C LEU A 58 2.16 -0.06 9.50
N VAL A 59 3.34 -0.62 9.22
CA VAL A 59 3.92 -1.72 9.99
C VAL A 59 4.31 -1.29 11.40
N LEU A 60 4.91 -0.10 11.54
CA LEU A 60 5.28 0.47 12.84
C LEU A 60 4.08 0.97 13.65
N LYS A 61 2.94 1.20 13.00
CA LYS A 61 1.71 1.60 13.70
C LYS A 61 1.28 0.49 14.66
N ASN A 62 1.01 0.87 15.90
CA ASN A 62 0.40 -0.04 16.87
C ASN A 62 -0.95 -0.51 16.35
N ASP A 63 -1.27 -1.77 16.59
CA ASP A 63 -2.58 -2.33 16.24
C ASP A 63 -3.66 -1.48 16.92
N VAL A 64 -4.77 -1.24 16.23
CA VAL A 64 -5.89 -0.58 16.87
C VAL A 64 -6.44 -1.58 17.85
N GLN A 65 -6.13 -1.38 19.14
CA GLN A 65 -6.74 -2.09 20.25
C GLN A 65 -8.25 -2.03 19.99
N THR A 66 -8.81 -3.16 19.56
CA THR A 66 -10.26 -3.32 19.61
C THR A 66 -10.54 -3.32 21.09
N SER A 67 -10.91 -2.16 21.63
CA SER A 67 -11.43 -2.04 22.98
C SER A 67 -12.65 -2.97 23.03
N LYS A 68 -12.42 -4.21 23.45
CA LYS A 68 -13.45 -5.09 23.93
C LYS A 68 -13.89 -4.47 25.24
N THR A 69 -14.97 -3.70 25.17
CA THR A 69 -15.79 -3.35 26.33
C THR A 69 -16.53 -4.60 26.79
#